data_AF-K2AGM9-F1
#
_entry.id   AF-K2AGM9-F1
#
_cell.length_a   1.000
_cell.length_b   1.000
_cell.length_c   1.000
_cell.angle_alpha   90.00
_cell.angle_beta   90.00
_cell.angle_gamma   90.00
#
_symmetry.space_group_name_H-M   'P 1'
#
loop_
_entity.id
_entity.type
_entity.pdbx_description
1 polymer ?
#
loop_
_entity_poly.entity_id
_entity_poly.type
_entity_poly.pdbx_seq_one_letter_code
_entity_poly.pdbx_strand_id
1 'polypeptide(L)'
;MSFFRTPTHKIRKWPLFFGSCLFFLLIAIFGIWYVSHKISSASLLNNDFIKNAVVKQIGEEHSDLYDLVPVFLGFSEPQTYLIEFLNNTEMRPGGGFIGSYAVVSVDRGS
;
A
#
# COMPACT_ATOMS: atom_id res chain seq x y z
N MET A 1 -51.25 -56.40 7.30
CA MET A 1 -51.21 -55.01 6.81
C MET A 1 -51.08 -54.06 7.98
N SER A 2 -49.86 -53.59 8.26
CA SER A 2 -49.44 -52.41 9.07
C SER A 2 -47.94 -52.67 9.35
N PHE A 3 -46.97 -51.76 9.43
CA PHE A 3 -46.97 -50.31 9.59
C PHE A 3 -45.49 -49.90 9.48
N PHE A 4 -45.02 -49.42 8.33
CA PHE A 4 -43.67 -48.83 8.24
C PHE A 4 -43.80 -47.31 8.35
N ARG A 5 -43.66 -46.78 9.57
CA ARG A 5 -43.41 -45.34 9.79
C ARG A 5 -41.92 -45.09 9.72
N THR A 6 -41.47 -44.34 8.72
CA THR A 6 -40.11 -43.80 8.68
C THR A 6 -40.05 -42.51 9.52
N PRO A 7 -39.04 -42.33 10.39
CA PRO A 7 -38.89 -41.10 11.16
C PRO A 7 -38.32 -39.99 10.28
N THR A 8 -39.09 -38.95 10.04
CA THR A 8 -38.62 -37.74 9.35
C THR A 8 -37.68 -36.96 10.26
N HIS A 9 -36.39 -36.97 9.95
CA HIS A 9 -35.35 -36.28 10.70
C HIS A 9 -35.53 -34.75 10.55
N LYS A 10 -36.03 -34.09 11.59
CA LYS A 10 -36.29 -32.64 11.60
C LYS A 10 -34.97 -31.88 11.70
N ILE A 11 -34.40 -31.50 10.56
CA ILE A 11 -33.09 -30.81 10.49
C ILE A 11 -33.13 -29.52 11.31
N ARG A 12 -32.28 -29.44 12.34
CA ARG A 12 -32.15 -28.28 13.25
C ARG A 12 -31.58 -27.11 12.44
N LYS A 13 -32.39 -26.05 12.22
CA LYS A 13 -32.05 -24.90 11.34
C LYS A 13 -31.01 -23.94 11.93
N TRP A 14 -30.84 -23.94 13.25
CA TRP A 14 -29.89 -23.10 13.98
C TRP A 14 -28.42 -23.32 13.56
N PRO A 15 -27.87 -24.55 13.51
CA PRO A 15 -26.50 -24.78 13.05
C PRO A 15 -26.25 -24.36 11.59
N LEU A 16 -27.27 -24.37 10.73
CA LEU A 16 -27.16 -23.87 9.35
C LEU A 16 -27.00 -22.34 9.33
N PHE A 17 -27.70 -21.62 10.21
CA PHE A 17 -27.60 -20.17 10.30
C PHE A 17 -26.23 -19.73 10.85
N PHE A 18 -25.74 -20.40 11.89
CA PHE A 18 -24.41 -20.16 12.44
C PHE A 18 -23.29 -20.52 11.45
N GLY A 19 -23.44 -21.63 10.71
CA GLY A 19 -22.48 -22.03 9.67
C GLY A 19 -22.39 -21.02 8.52
N SER A 20 -23.54 -20.49 8.07
CA SER A 20 -23.58 -19.44 7.03
C SER A 20 -22.89 -18.16 7.49
N CYS A 21 -23.16 -17.71 8.73
CA CYS A 21 -22.52 -16.54 9.30
C CYS A 21 -20.99 -16.69 9.37
N LEU A 22 -20.50 -17.85 9.84
CA LEU A 22 -19.07 -18.15 9.90
C LEU A 22 -18.42 -18.13 8.51
N PHE A 23 -19.11 -18.65 7.50
CA PHE A 23 -18.62 -18.68 6.12
C PHE A 23 -18.46 -17.28 5.53
N PHE A 24 -19.45 -16.39 5.71
CA PHE A 24 -19.33 -14.99 5.29
C PHE A 24 -18.22 -14.24 6.03
N LEU A 25 -18.01 -14.54 7.31
CA LEU A 25 -16.94 -13.95 8.12
C LEU A 25 -15.55 -14.36 7.58
N LEU A 26 -15.39 -15.63 7.21
CA LEU A 26 -14.16 -16.12 6.60
C LEU A 26 -13.91 -15.50 5.21
N ILE A 27 -14.95 -15.34 4.39
CA ILE A 27 -14.83 -14.65 3.10
C ILE A 27 -14.43 -13.19 3.29
N ALA A 28 -15.02 -12.49 4.27
CA ALA A 28 -14.69 -11.11 4.56
C ALA A 28 -13.23 -10.97 5.03
N ILE A 29 -12.77 -11.84 5.94
CA ILE A 29 -11.38 -11.87 6.40
C ILE A 29 -10.43 -12.15 5.24
N PHE A 30 -10.74 -13.15 4.40
CA PHE A 30 -9.93 -13.50 3.24
C PHE A 30 -9.89 -12.37 2.20
N GLY A 31 -11.02 -11.70 1.98
CA GLY A 31 -11.12 -10.54 1.10
C GLY A 31 -10.29 -9.37 1.61
N ILE A 32 -10.37 -9.06 2.91
CA ILE A 32 -9.54 -8.01 3.54
C ILE A 32 -8.05 -8.36 3.43
N TRP A 33 -7.67 -9.61 3.70
CA TRP A 33 -6.29 -10.07 3.57
C TRP A 33 -5.79 -9.97 2.12
N TYR A 34 -6.60 -10.42 1.15
CA TYR A 34 -6.27 -10.37 -0.27
C TYR A 34 -6.10 -8.93 -0.76
N VAL A 35 -7.01 -8.04 -0.35
CA VAL A 35 -6.97 -6.62 -0.67
C VAL A 35 -5.76 -5.96 -0.01
N SER A 36 -5.49 -6.22 1.27
CA SER A 36 -4.31 -5.71 1.98
C SER A 36 -2.99 -6.15 1.33
N HIS A 37 -2.92 -7.37 0.80
CA HIS A 37 -1.73 -7.87 0.11
C HIS A 37 -1.58 -7.35 -1.34
N LYS A 38 -2.66 -6.87 -1.95
CA LYS A 38 -2.70 -6.34 -3.33
C LYS A 38 -2.66 -4.81 -3.41
N ILE A 39 -3.04 -4.10 -2.33
CA ILE A 39 -2.91 -2.65 -2.25
C ILE A 39 -1.42 -2.34 -2.07
N SER A 40 -0.74 -2.14 -3.20
CA SER A 40 0.54 -1.43 -3.22
C SER A 40 0.29 0.03 -2.90
N SER A 41 1.08 0.66 -2.03
CA SER A 41 0.92 2.08 -1.68
C SER A 41 1.07 3.03 -2.88
N ALA A 42 1.65 2.54 -3.99
CA ALA A 42 1.66 3.21 -5.30
C ALA A 42 0.26 3.52 -5.84
N SER A 43 -0.73 2.67 -5.53
CA SER A 43 -2.12 2.85 -5.96
C SER A 43 -2.82 3.99 -5.20
N LEU A 44 -2.34 4.34 -4.01
CA LEU A 44 -2.87 5.47 -3.22
C LEU A 44 -2.40 6.82 -3.78
N LEU A 45 -1.16 6.89 -4.28
CA LEU A 45 -0.61 8.09 -4.91
C LEU A 45 -1.25 8.37 -6.28
N ASN A 46 -1.77 7.36 -6.98
CA ASN A 46 -2.44 7.60 -8.28
C ASN A 46 -3.90 8.06 -8.16
N ASN A 47 -4.40 8.35 -6.95
CA ASN A 47 -5.76 8.85 -6.79
C ASN A 47 -5.87 10.30 -7.29
N ASP A 48 -6.85 10.60 -8.13
CA ASP A 48 -7.13 11.94 -8.66
C ASP A 48 -7.23 13.00 -7.57
N PHE A 49 -7.75 12.64 -6.38
CA PHE A 49 -7.82 13.54 -5.24
C PHE A 49 -6.44 13.99 -4.75
N ILE A 50 -5.49 13.05 -4.60
CA ILE A 50 -4.14 13.38 -4.13
C ILE A 50 -3.35 14.08 -5.23
N LYS A 51 -3.46 13.62 -6.48
CA LYS A 51 -2.81 14.28 -7.62
C LYS A 51 -3.24 15.74 -7.72
N ASN A 52 -4.54 16.01 -7.66
CA ASN A 52 -5.05 17.38 -7.74
C ASN A 52 -4.65 18.23 -6.53
N ALA A 53 -4.59 17.66 -5.32
CA ALA A 53 -4.14 18.37 -4.12
C ALA A 53 -2.66 18.76 -4.21
N VAL A 54 -1.81 17.83 -4.66
CA VAL A 54 -0.37 18.07 -4.77
C VAL A 54 -0.05 18.99 -5.95
N VAL A 55 -0.63 18.75 -7.14
CA VAL A 55 -0.44 19.59 -8.34
C VAL A 55 -0.86 21.04 -8.09
N LYS A 56 -1.96 21.25 -7.37
CA LYS A 56 -2.39 22.60 -6.95
C LYS A 56 -1.36 23.31 -6.09
N GLN A 57 -0.58 22.56 -5.29
CA GLN A 57 0.41 23.13 -4.37
C GLN A 57 1.78 23.36 -5.03
N ILE A 58 2.19 22.51 -5.98
CA ILE A 58 3.43 22.69 -6.75
C ILE A 58 3.26 23.61 -7.98
N GLY A 59 2.02 23.89 -8.38
CA GLY A 59 1.68 24.65 -9.58
C GLY A 59 1.41 23.72 -10.77
N GLU A 60 0.37 24.03 -11.56
CA GLU A 60 -0.04 23.19 -12.70
C GLU A 60 1.05 23.07 -13.77
N GLU A 61 1.95 24.05 -13.86
CA GLU A 61 3.10 24.03 -14.77
C GLU A 61 4.10 22.91 -14.47
N HIS A 62 4.06 22.34 -13.26
CA HIS A 62 4.99 21.29 -12.81
C HIS A 62 4.30 19.95 -12.57
N SER A 63 3.16 19.69 -13.23
CA SER A 63 2.43 18.42 -13.13
C SER A 63 3.31 17.20 -13.35
N ASP A 64 4.32 17.31 -14.21
CA ASP A 64 5.20 16.21 -14.61
C ASP A 64 6.11 15.75 -13.45
N LEU A 65 6.40 16.63 -12.48
CA LEU A 65 7.15 16.25 -11.27
C LEU A 65 6.36 15.28 -10.40
N TYR A 66 5.02 15.33 -10.44
CA TYR A 66 4.18 14.41 -9.70
C TYR A 66 4.39 12.97 -10.15
N ASP A 67 4.50 12.76 -11.46
CA ASP A 67 4.64 11.43 -12.02
C ASP A 67 6.01 10.80 -11.72
N LEU A 68 7.00 11.61 -11.29
CA LEU A 68 8.31 11.15 -10.81
C LEU A 68 8.29 10.74 -9.32
N VAL A 69 7.34 11.22 -8.53
CA VAL A 69 7.28 10.95 -7.07
C VAL A 69 7.27 9.45 -6.75
N PRO A 70 6.47 8.60 -7.44
CA PRO A 70 6.49 7.16 -7.15
C PRO A 70 7.84 6.50 -7.43
N VAL A 71 8.59 7.01 -8.41
CA VAL A 71 9.94 6.53 -8.74
C VAL A 71 10.91 6.91 -7.62
N PHE A 72 10.88 8.17 -7.16
CA PHE A 72 11.72 8.63 -6.05
C PHE A 72 11.43 7.92 -4.72
N LEU A 73 10.19 7.50 -4.51
CA LEU A 73 9.77 6.74 -3.33
C LEU A 73 10.01 5.22 -3.45
N GLY A 74 10.67 4.77 -4.53
CA GLY A 74 11.04 3.37 -4.71
C GLY A 74 9.85 2.41 -4.88
N PHE A 75 8.74 2.88 -5.46
CA PHE A 75 7.59 2.03 -5.77
C PHE A 75 7.80 1.14 -7.00
N SER A 76 8.67 1.55 -7.93
CA SER A 76 9.09 0.74 -9.07
C SER A 76 10.17 -0.27 -8.67
N GLU A 77 11.21 0.21 -7.99
CA GLU A 77 12.35 -0.56 -7.51
C GLU A 77 12.99 0.15 -6.31
N PRO A 78 13.68 -0.55 -5.39
CA PRO A 78 14.37 0.08 -4.27
C PRO A 78 15.39 1.12 -4.75
N GLN A 79 15.30 2.34 -4.21
CA GLN A 79 16.19 3.44 -4.55
C GLN A 79 17.17 3.71 -3.41
N THR A 80 18.40 4.12 -3.73
CA THR A 80 19.39 4.52 -2.72
C THR A 80 19.99 5.86 -3.11
N TYR A 81 19.84 6.84 -2.23
CA TYR A 81 20.26 8.22 -2.42
C TYR A 81 21.40 8.56 -1.48
N LEU A 82 22.42 9.22 -2.02
CA LEU A 82 23.42 9.93 -1.24
C LEU A 82 22.94 11.36 -1.05
N ILE A 83 22.69 11.75 0.20
CA ILE A 83 22.31 13.11 0.56
C ILE A 83 23.52 13.77 1.18
N GLU A 84 24.09 14.73 0.46
CA GLU A 84 25.21 15.53 0.95
C GLU A 84 24.68 16.75 1.68
N PHE A 85 25.14 16.96 2.92
CA PHE A 85 24.80 18.15 3.67
C PHE A 85 25.78 19.25 3.26
N LEU A 86 25.33 20.09 2.32
CA LEU A 86 26.16 21.15 1.77
C LEU A 86 26.72 22.05 2.88
N ASN A 87 28.04 22.01 3.03
CA ASN A 87 28.79 22.99 3.79
C ASN A 87 29.58 23.85 2.80
N ASN A 88 29.31 25.15 2.78
CA ASN A 88 30.01 26.10 1.90
C ASN A 88 31.53 26.10 2.11
N THR A 89 32.02 25.67 3.29
CA THR A 89 33.46 25.51 3.56
C THR A 89 34.05 24.19 3.03
N GLU A 90 33.22 23.24 2.57
CA GLU A 90 33.62 22.02 1.86
C GLU A 90 33.61 22.21 0.33
N MET A 91 32.78 23.12 -0.19
CA MET A 91 32.79 23.57 -1.60
C MET A 91 33.94 24.55 -1.89
N ARG A 92 35.19 24.08 -1.82
CA ARG A 92 36.37 24.87 -2.23
C ARG A 92 36.83 24.43 -3.62
N PRO A 93 37.38 25.34 -4.45
CA PRO A 93 37.81 25.03 -5.82
C PRO A 93 38.93 23.98 -5.94
N GLY A 94 39.59 23.60 -4.82
CA GLY A 94 40.61 22.55 -4.77
C GLY A 94 40.10 21.14 -4.40
N GLY A 95 38.80 20.98 -4.11
CA GLY A 95 38.21 19.73 -3.64
C GLY A 95 38.41 19.49 -2.13
N GLY A 96 37.32 19.14 -1.45
CA GLY A 96 37.28 18.66 -0.06
C GLY A 96 36.62 17.29 0.01
N PHE A 97 36.93 16.49 1.03
CA PHE A 97 36.19 15.26 1.29
C PHE A 97 34.80 15.61 1.85
N ILE A 98 33.75 14.94 1.36
CA ILE A 98 32.39 15.07 1.89
C ILE A 98 32.41 14.58 3.34
N GLY A 99 32.39 15.53 4.28
CA GLY A 99 32.51 15.22 5.71
C GLY A 99 31.17 14.77 6.31
N SER A 100 30.07 15.29 5.76
CA SER A 100 28.72 15.07 6.27
C SER A 100 27.78 14.61 5.16
N TYR A 101 27.42 13.34 5.18
CA TYR A 101 26.44 12.76 4.25
C TYR A 101 25.52 11.77 4.96
N ALA A 102 24.37 11.53 4.35
CA ALA A 102 23.48 10.43 4.68
C ALA A 102 23.30 9.54 3.45
N VAL A 103 23.17 8.24 3.68
CA VAL A 103 22.71 7.29 2.66
C VAL A 103 21.30 6.89 3.06
N VAL A 104 20.34 7.16 2.18
CA VAL A 104 18.93 6.86 2.38
C VAL A 104 18.50 5.83 1.36
N SER A 105 18.08 4.67 1.83
CA SER A 105 17.44 3.66 0.99
C SER A 105 15.93 3.75 1.18
N VAL A 106 15.19 3.79 0.07
CA VAL A 106 13.73 3.84 0.07
C VAL A 106 13.20 2.66 -0.73
N ASP A 107 12.31 1.88 -0.13
CA ASP A 107 11.60 0.78 -0.79
C ASP A 107 10.10 0.95 -0.53
N ARG A 108 9.32 1.12 -1.61
CA ARG A 108 7.86 1.24 -1.56
C ARG A 108 7.36 2.29 -0.56
N GLY A 109 8.08 3.40 -0.44
CA GLY A 109 7.75 4.54 0.42
C GLY A 109 8.17 4.40 1.89
N SER A 110 9.00 3.42 2.25
CA SER A 110 9.60 3.25 3.58
C SER A 110 11.12 3.34 3.57
#